data_AF-A0A838R4A4-F1
#
_entry.id   AF-A0A838R4A4-F1
#
_cell.length_a   1.000
_cell.length_b   1.000
_cell.length_c   1.000
_cell.angle_alpha   90.00
_cell.angle_beta   90.00
_cell.angle_gamma   90.00
#
_symmetry.space_group_name_H-M   'P 1'
#
loop_
_entity.id
_entity.type
_entity.pdbx_description
1 polymer ?
#
loop_
_entity_poly.entity_id
_entity_poly.type
_entity_poly.pdbx_seq_one_letter_code
_entity_poly.pdbx_strand_id
1 'polypeptide(L)'
;MYRRTARDSFPDAALSALNAILAIRKAKPDAAARVDREFLQSAARPSDYLLRRWAEDNWPEAAERWGPAYPLETGRTLQDYRDLAARFLVVADSQARPRITVEIEQRGPVEIELLGPDAPLTVANFLRLVDRRFFDRNRWHRVVPDFVVQDGDPRGDGFGGPGGAIRDEINRHRYDGPMLGMALSGPDTGSSQWFINLSPQPHLDGTYTVFGRVVSGTATLSRITQGDVIRTIRQ
;
A
#
# COMPACT_ATOMS: atom_id res chain seq x y z
N MET A 1 30.78 -18.40 -0.24
CA MET A 1 29.52 -18.38 -1.03
C MET A 1 28.37 -17.84 -0.20
N TYR A 2 27.94 -18.54 0.86
CA TYR A 2 26.83 -18.13 1.73
C TYR A 2 26.88 -16.67 2.25
N ARG A 3 28.04 -16.19 2.75
CA ARG A 3 28.15 -14.80 3.25
C ARG A 3 27.85 -13.72 2.20
N ARG A 4 28.02 -14.03 0.91
CA ARG A 4 27.72 -13.09 -0.17
C ARG A 4 26.22 -13.08 -0.48
N THR A 5 25.56 -14.23 -0.37
CA THR A 5 24.15 -14.40 -0.74
C THR A 5 23.17 -14.13 0.41
N ALA A 6 23.63 -14.18 1.66
CA ALA A 6 22.81 -13.87 2.84
C ALA A 6 22.37 -12.39 2.94
N ARG A 7 22.80 -11.53 2.01
CA ARG A 7 22.41 -10.11 1.91
C ARG A 7 21.47 -9.83 0.74
N ASP A 8 21.16 -10.85 -0.07
CA ASP A 8 20.29 -10.69 -1.22
C ASP A 8 18.84 -10.50 -0.78
N SER A 9 18.07 -9.72 -1.55
CA SER A 9 16.65 -9.46 -1.30
C SER A 9 15.77 -10.71 -1.43
N PHE A 10 16.30 -11.78 -2.06
CA PHE A 10 15.64 -13.07 -2.23
C PHE A 10 16.53 -14.18 -1.65
N PRO A 11 15.98 -15.06 -0.79
CA PRO A 11 16.79 -16.01 -0.05
C PRO A 11 17.25 -17.24 -0.86
N ASP A 12 16.84 -17.40 -2.12
CA ASP A 12 17.05 -18.62 -2.92
C ASP A 12 18.53 -19.03 -3.02
N ALA A 13 19.42 -18.06 -3.24
CA ALA A 13 20.86 -18.30 -3.31
C ALA A 13 21.46 -18.65 -1.93
N ALA A 14 20.91 -18.10 -0.85
CA ALA A 14 21.30 -18.43 0.52
C ALA A 14 20.80 -19.82 0.91
N LEU A 15 19.55 -20.17 0.60
CA LEU A 15 18.97 -21.51 0.80
C LEU A 15 19.74 -22.57 0.02
N SER A 16 20.09 -22.31 -1.23
CA SER A 16 20.88 -23.22 -2.06
C SER A 16 22.26 -23.49 -1.45
N ALA A 17 22.91 -22.45 -0.94
CA ALA A 17 24.18 -22.60 -0.24
C ALA A 17 24.05 -23.40 1.07
N LEU A 18 22.97 -23.21 1.84
CA LEU A 18 22.70 -23.99 3.04
C LEU A 18 22.44 -25.47 2.74
N ASN A 19 21.65 -25.76 1.69
CA ASN A 19 21.41 -27.12 1.22
C ASN A 19 22.71 -27.82 0.80
N ALA A 20 23.60 -27.13 0.09
CA ALA A 20 24.90 -27.68 -0.29
C ALA A 20 25.78 -28.01 0.93
N ILE A 21 25.80 -27.14 1.94
CA ILE A 21 26.54 -27.36 3.18
C ILE A 21 25.98 -28.58 3.93
N LEU A 22 24.65 -28.70 4.02
CA LEU A 22 24.00 -29.85 4.65
C LEU A 22 24.27 -31.16 3.90
N ALA A 23 24.33 -31.13 2.57
CA ALA A 23 24.68 -32.30 1.76
C ALA A 23 26.12 -32.76 2.04
N ILE A 24 27.07 -31.83 2.15
CA ILE A 24 28.47 -32.12 2.54
C ILE A 24 28.53 -32.73 3.95
N ARG A 25 27.77 -32.16 4.88
CA ARG A 25 27.64 -32.64 6.27
C ARG A 25 27.16 -34.09 6.31
N LYS A 26 26.09 -34.41 5.56
CA LYS A 26 25.54 -35.78 5.47
C LYS A 26 26.51 -36.77 4.83
N ALA A 27 27.26 -36.34 3.82
CA ALA A 27 28.20 -37.21 3.10
C ALA A 27 29.49 -37.53 3.90
N LYS A 28 29.85 -36.70 4.90
CA LYS A 28 31.09 -36.86 5.69
C LYS A 28 30.80 -36.65 7.19
N PRO A 29 30.28 -37.67 7.90
CA PRO A 29 29.90 -37.56 9.31
C PRO A 29 31.05 -37.11 10.22
N ASP A 30 32.27 -37.61 9.97
CA ASP A 30 33.46 -37.24 10.76
C ASP A 30 33.87 -35.77 10.56
N ALA A 31 33.45 -35.16 9.45
CA ALA A 31 33.67 -33.74 9.15
C ALA A 31 32.47 -32.86 9.54
N ALA A 32 31.32 -33.43 9.90
CA ALA A 32 30.10 -32.69 10.24
C ALA A 32 30.34 -31.73 11.41
N ALA A 33 30.96 -32.22 12.49
CA ALA A 33 31.29 -31.40 13.66
C ALA A 33 32.24 -30.23 13.33
N ARG A 34 33.11 -30.41 12.33
CA ARG A 34 34.02 -29.36 11.86
C ARG A 34 33.29 -28.32 11.02
N VAL A 35 32.42 -28.77 10.11
CA VAL A 35 31.56 -27.88 9.30
C VAL A 35 30.66 -27.06 10.21
N ASP A 36 30.00 -27.69 11.17
CA ASP A 36 29.14 -27.04 12.16
C ASP A 36 29.93 -25.97 12.92
N ARG A 37 31.13 -26.32 13.42
CA ARG A 37 31.98 -25.39 14.15
C ARG A 37 32.44 -24.21 13.30
N GLU A 38 33.08 -24.45 12.15
CA GLU A 38 33.70 -23.40 11.34
C GLU A 38 32.65 -22.50 10.64
N PHE A 39 31.58 -23.10 10.12
CA PHE A 39 30.53 -22.35 9.45
C PHE A 39 29.72 -21.54 10.45
N LEU A 40 29.19 -22.18 11.49
CA LEU A 40 28.32 -21.48 12.44
C LEU A 40 29.11 -20.40 13.15
N GLN A 41 30.33 -20.67 13.65
CA GLN A 41 31.17 -19.63 14.31
C GLN A 41 31.32 -18.35 13.51
N SER A 42 31.33 -18.46 12.18
CA SER A 42 31.60 -17.33 11.29
C SER A 42 30.38 -16.81 10.53
N ALA A 43 29.23 -17.48 10.61
CA ALA A 43 27.97 -17.04 10.04
C ALA A 43 27.20 -16.19 11.05
N ALA A 44 26.84 -14.96 10.64
CA ALA A 44 25.93 -14.12 11.40
C ALA A 44 24.51 -14.71 11.38
N ARG A 45 23.70 -14.38 12.39
CA ARG A 45 22.27 -14.72 12.43
C ARG A 45 21.57 -14.10 11.20
N PRO A 46 20.85 -14.89 10.38
CA PRO A 46 20.06 -14.35 9.27
C PRO A 46 18.92 -13.47 9.77
N SER A 47 18.71 -12.33 9.09
CA SER A 47 17.52 -11.49 9.28
C SER A 47 16.28 -12.09 8.65
N ASP A 48 16.46 -12.82 7.54
CA ASP A 48 15.40 -13.51 6.82
C ASP A 48 14.86 -14.71 7.62
N TYR A 49 13.54 -14.72 7.84
CA TYR A 49 12.89 -15.76 8.62
C TYR A 49 12.84 -17.12 7.91
N LEU A 50 12.86 -17.16 6.57
CA LEU A 50 12.86 -18.40 5.80
C LEU A 50 14.17 -19.16 5.97
N LEU A 51 15.30 -18.45 6.08
CA LEU A 51 16.60 -19.07 6.37
C LEU A 51 16.65 -19.64 7.79
N ARG A 52 16.07 -18.94 8.77
CA ARG A 52 15.95 -19.45 10.14
C ARG A 52 14.99 -20.63 10.22
N ARG A 53 13.87 -20.57 9.51
CA ARG A 53 12.90 -21.66 9.43
C ARG A 53 13.51 -22.91 8.81
N TRP A 54 14.23 -22.73 7.70
CA TRP A 54 14.95 -23.83 7.07
C TRP A 54 15.94 -24.46 8.05
N ALA A 55 16.66 -23.66 8.85
CA ALA A 55 17.60 -24.18 9.84
C ALA A 55 16.90 -24.98 10.95
N GLU A 56 15.76 -24.52 11.47
CA GLU A 56 14.93 -25.29 12.42
C GLU A 56 14.56 -26.67 11.87
N ASP A 57 14.14 -26.72 10.60
CA ASP A 57 13.63 -27.96 10.00
C ASP A 57 14.76 -28.93 9.59
N ASN A 58 15.99 -28.44 9.36
CA ASN A 58 17.04 -29.22 8.68
C ASN A 58 18.38 -29.30 9.41
N TRP A 59 18.66 -28.39 10.35
CA TRP A 59 19.99 -28.26 10.98
C TRP A 59 19.89 -27.74 12.43
N PRO A 60 19.72 -28.65 13.42
CA PRO A 60 19.51 -28.30 14.83
C PRO A 60 20.55 -27.36 15.42
N GLU A 61 21.83 -27.58 15.12
CA GLU A 61 22.94 -26.76 15.63
C GLU A 61 22.90 -25.33 15.06
N ALA A 62 22.46 -25.17 13.81
CA ALA A 62 22.25 -23.86 13.21
C ALA A 62 21.04 -23.14 13.81
N ALA A 63 19.96 -23.89 14.07
CA ALA A 63 18.75 -23.38 14.72
C ALA A 63 19.02 -22.88 16.14
N GLU A 64 19.79 -23.63 16.93
CA GLU A 64 20.21 -23.24 18.28
C GLU A 64 20.97 -21.90 18.27
N ARG A 65 21.88 -21.72 17.31
CA ARG A 65 22.67 -20.50 17.20
C ARG A 65 21.88 -19.30 16.67
N TRP A 66 21.08 -19.51 15.63
CA TRP A 66 20.38 -18.41 14.96
C TRP A 66 19.07 -18.03 15.64
N GLY A 67 18.65 -18.82 16.62
CA GLY A 67 17.40 -18.62 17.34
C GLY A 67 16.18 -18.95 16.46
N PRO A 68 14.99 -18.86 17.06
CA PRO A 68 13.78 -19.32 16.41
C PRO A 68 13.43 -18.45 15.18
N ALA A 69 12.76 -19.07 14.22
CA ALA A 69 12.18 -18.41 13.06
C ALA A 69 11.04 -17.47 13.45
N TYR A 70 10.36 -17.77 14.56
CA TYR A 70 9.20 -17.06 15.09
C TYR A 70 9.42 -16.57 16.53
N PRO A 71 8.73 -15.49 16.95
CA PRO A 71 7.84 -14.64 16.15
C PRO A 71 8.61 -13.77 15.14
N LEU A 72 7.94 -13.38 14.05
CA LEU A 72 8.49 -12.38 13.13
C LEU A 72 8.60 -11.04 13.87
N GLU A 73 9.82 -10.49 13.93
CA GLU A 73 10.03 -9.14 14.43
C GLU A 73 9.45 -8.15 13.41
N THR A 74 8.17 -7.85 13.51
CA THR A 74 7.47 -6.92 12.60
C THR A 74 7.83 -5.45 12.88
N GLY A 75 8.50 -5.19 13.99
CA GLY A 75 8.72 -3.84 14.51
C GLY A 75 7.43 -3.13 14.95
N ARG A 76 6.29 -3.84 14.98
CA ARG A 76 4.98 -3.31 15.36
C ARG A 76 4.58 -3.82 16.73
N THR A 77 4.19 -2.91 17.59
CA THR A 77 3.63 -3.18 18.92
C THR A 77 2.18 -3.65 18.81
N LEU A 78 1.66 -4.32 19.85
CA LEU A 78 0.22 -4.62 19.94
C LEU A 78 -0.65 -3.35 19.85
N GLN A 79 -0.13 -2.20 20.26
CA GLN A 79 -0.85 -0.93 20.12
C GLN A 79 -0.95 -0.52 18.65
N ASP A 80 0.10 -0.69 17.85
CA ASP A 80 0.05 -0.42 16.40
C ASP A 80 -1.04 -1.25 15.71
N TYR A 81 -1.21 -2.51 16.11
CA TYR A 81 -2.28 -3.37 15.59
C TYR A 81 -3.66 -2.94 16.07
N ARG A 82 -3.80 -2.54 17.33
CA ARG A 82 -5.07 -2.02 17.87
C ARG A 82 -5.47 -0.71 17.21
N ASP A 83 -4.54 0.20 16.98
CA ASP A 83 -4.79 1.47 16.30
C ASP A 83 -5.18 1.23 14.85
N LEU A 84 -4.56 0.26 14.18
CA LEU A 84 -4.93 -0.16 12.84
C LEU A 84 -6.35 -0.75 12.82
N ALA A 85 -6.65 -1.67 13.74
CA ALA A 85 -7.97 -2.27 13.88
C ALA A 85 -9.03 -1.22 14.24
N ALA A 86 -8.77 -0.30 15.16
CA ALA A 86 -9.70 0.77 15.52
C ALA A 86 -9.95 1.69 14.33
N ARG A 87 -8.91 2.09 13.58
CA ARG A 87 -9.08 2.90 12.35
C ARG A 87 -9.93 2.21 11.31
N PHE A 88 -9.74 0.91 11.10
CA PHE A 88 -10.47 0.20 10.05
C PHE A 88 -11.86 -0.26 10.50
N LEU A 89 -12.04 -0.68 11.76
CA LEU A 89 -13.32 -1.18 12.27
C LEU A 89 -14.28 -0.07 12.69
N VAL A 90 -13.78 1.04 13.27
CA VAL A 90 -14.65 2.15 13.69
C VAL A 90 -15.07 3.00 12.48
N VAL A 91 -14.21 3.14 11.47
CA VAL A 91 -14.57 3.89 10.25
C VAL A 91 -15.38 3.04 9.27
N ALA A 92 -15.20 1.71 9.25
CA ALA A 92 -16.07 0.77 8.53
C ALA A 92 -17.56 0.93 8.86
N ASP A 93 -17.89 1.33 10.08
CA ASP A 93 -19.27 1.51 10.57
C ASP A 93 -19.77 2.96 10.48
N SER A 94 -19.06 3.86 9.78
CA SER A 94 -19.46 5.26 9.74
C SER A 94 -20.66 5.50 8.81
N GLN A 95 -21.83 5.77 9.39
CA GLN A 95 -23.00 6.24 8.64
C GLN A 95 -22.84 7.68 8.10
N ALA A 96 -21.74 8.35 8.42
CA ALA A 96 -21.51 9.73 8.04
C ALA A 96 -21.17 9.86 6.54
N ARG A 97 -21.71 10.90 5.91
CA ARG A 97 -21.32 11.34 4.56
C ARG A 97 -20.58 12.68 4.67
N PRO A 98 -19.31 12.68 5.10
CA PRO A 98 -18.59 13.92 5.35
C PRO A 98 -18.42 14.72 4.06
N ARG A 99 -18.42 16.03 4.18
CA ARG A 99 -18.16 16.95 3.06
C ARG A 99 -16.74 17.45 3.13
N ILE A 100 -16.15 17.65 1.97
CA ILE A 100 -14.82 18.25 1.83
C ILE A 100 -14.84 19.32 0.75
N THR A 101 -13.92 20.27 0.85
CA THR A 101 -13.66 21.28 -0.19
C THR A 101 -12.30 21.07 -0.84
N VAL A 102 -12.39 20.77 -2.14
CA VAL A 102 -11.48 20.93 -3.28
C VAL A 102 -10.89 22.31 -3.53
N GLU A 103 -9.90 22.82 -2.81
CA GLU A 103 -9.36 24.15 -3.14
C GLU A 103 -8.33 24.09 -4.26
N ILE A 104 -8.68 24.58 -5.46
CA ILE A 104 -7.81 24.56 -6.63
C ILE A 104 -7.30 25.97 -6.93
N GLU A 105 -5.98 26.11 -6.98
CA GLU A 105 -5.32 27.39 -7.21
C GLU A 105 -5.80 28.03 -8.53
N GLN A 106 -6.23 29.29 -8.49
CA GLN A 106 -6.75 30.06 -9.63
C GLN A 106 -8.03 29.54 -10.32
N ARG A 107 -8.59 28.38 -9.90
CA ARG A 107 -9.81 27.82 -10.50
C ARG A 107 -11.06 27.98 -9.62
N GLY A 108 -10.87 27.98 -8.30
CA GLY A 108 -11.94 28.03 -7.30
C GLY A 108 -12.15 26.71 -6.56
N PRO A 109 -13.14 26.64 -5.65
CA PRO A 109 -13.43 25.44 -4.89
C PRO A 109 -14.30 24.42 -5.67
N VAL A 110 -14.17 23.15 -5.31
CA VAL A 110 -15.09 22.06 -5.65
C VAL A 110 -15.54 21.40 -4.34
N GLU A 111 -16.84 21.28 -4.10
CA GLU A 111 -17.35 20.60 -2.90
C GLU A 111 -17.72 19.18 -3.23
N ILE A 112 -17.31 18.25 -2.37
CA ILE A 112 -17.52 16.82 -2.54
C ILE A 112 -18.15 16.26 -1.28
N GLU A 113 -19.18 15.44 -1.45
CA GLU A 113 -19.73 14.60 -0.39
C GLU A 113 -19.15 13.18 -0.53
N LEU A 114 -18.52 12.69 0.53
CA LEU A 114 -17.93 11.37 0.58
C LEU A 114 -18.98 10.33 0.96
N LEU A 115 -18.91 9.16 0.32
CA LEU A 115 -19.88 8.08 0.46
C LEU A 115 -19.40 7.08 1.52
N GLY A 116 -19.21 7.56 2.75
CA GLY A 116 -18.73 6.76 3.88
C GLY A 116 -19.44 5.42 4.07
N PRO A 117 -20.77 5.34 4.02
CA PRO A 117 -21.49 4.07 4.17
C PRO A 117 -21.27 3.08 3.01
N ASP A 118 -20.85 3.58 1.85
CA ASP A 118 -20.74 2.79 0.60
C ASP A 118 -19.30 2.35 0.32
N ALA A 119 -18.30 3.09 0.83
CA ALA A 119 -16.88 2.81 0.69
C ALA A 119 -16.10 3.29 1.94
N PRO A 120 -16.37 2.72 3.12
CA PRO A 120 -15.88 3.28 4.37
C PRO A 120 -14.36 3.19 4.52
N LEU A 121 -13.69 2.12 4.08
CA LEU A 121 -12.23 2.00 4.18
C LEU A 121 -11.54 3.02 3.26
N THR A 122 -12.11 3.23 2.08
CA THR A 122 -11.63 4.20 1.09
C THR A 122 -11.79 5.62 1.60
N VAL A 123 -12.96 5.96 2.14
CA VAL A 123 -13.23 7.27 2.76
C VAL A 123 -12.33 7.50 3.98
N ALA A 124 -12.16 6.49 4.85
CA ALA A 124 -11.25 6.56 5.99
C ALA A 124 -9.82 6.88 5.57
N ASN A 125 -9.33 6.15 4.57
CA ASN A 125 -7.99 6.31 4.07
C ASN A 125 -7.80 7.68 3.41
N PHE A 126 -8.76 8.11 2.60
CA PHE A 126 -8.74 9.41 1.94
C PHE A 126 -8.73 10.56 2.96
N LEU A 127 -9.63 10.56 3.96
CA LEU A 127 -9.66 11.58 5.00
C LEU A 127 -8.40 11.60 5.85
N ARG A 128 -7.83 10.43 6.18
CA ARG A 128 -6.54 10.34 6.87
C ARG A 128 -5.41 11.00 6.07
N LEU A 129 -5.43 10.90 4.75
CA LEU A 129 -4.45 11.55 3.87
C LEU A 129 -4.71 13.07 3.81
N VAL A 130 -5.97 13.50 3.76
CA VAL A 130 -6.37 14.92 3.88
C VAL A 130 -5.87 15.53 5.20
N ASP A 131 -6.11 14.87 6.33
CA ASP A 131 -5.70 15.35 7.66
C ASP A 131 -4.18 15.50 7.79
N ARG A 132 -3.42 14.66 7.08
CA ARG A 132 -1.95 14.71 6.99
C ARG A 132 -1.44 15.71 5.95
N ARG A 133 -2.32 16.50 5.32
CA ARG A 133 -1.99 17.43 4.24
C ARG A 133 -1.30 16.76 3.05
N PHE A 134 -1.58 15.47 2.80
CA PHE A 134 -0.91 14.68 1.77
C PHE A 134 -1.19 15.19 0.34
N PHE A 135 -2.35 15.79 0.12
CA PHE A 135 -2.78 16.33 -1.18
C PHE A 135 -2.44 17.82 -1.35
N ASP A 136 -1.97 18.50 -0.30
CA ASP A 136 -1.63 19.92 -0.38
C ASP A 136 -0.47 20.10 -1.35
N ARG A 137 -0.61 21.03 -2.30
CA ARG A 137 0.35 21.34 -3.36
C ARG A 137 0.54 20.23 -4.42
N ASN A 138 -0.23 19.15 -4.37
CA ASN A 138 -0.25 18.18 -5.45
C ASN A 138 -0.81 18.80 -6.74
N ARG A 139 -0.53 18.11 -7.85
CA ARG A 139 -0.91 18.56 -9.19
C ARG A 139 -1.82 17.52 -9.80
N TRP A 140 -2.85 17.99 -10.49
CA TRP A 140 -3.62 17.17 -11.42
C TRP A 140 -2.70 16.66 -12.53
N HIS A 141 -2.04 15.52 -12.29
CA HIS A 141 -0.97 15.01 -13.14
C HIS A 141 -1.52 14.38 -14.42
N ARG A 142 -2.79 13.96 -14.39
CA ARG A 142 -3.50 13.41 -15.54
C ARG A 142 -4.87 14.07 -15.68
N VAL A 143 -5.09 14.75 -16.79
CA VAL A 143 -6.38 15.34 -17.16
C VAL A 143 -6.69 14.90 -18.58
N VAL A 144 -7.78 14.15 -18.73
CA VAL A 144 -8.25 13.66 -20.03
C VAL A 144 -9.63 14.29 -20.28
N PRO A 145 -9.74 15.21 -21.25
CA PRO A 145 -11.02 15.84 -21.60
C PRO A 145 -12.12 14.81 -21.83
N ASP A 146 -13.33 15.12 -21.38
CA ASP A 146 -14.50 14.25 -21.45
C ASP A 146 -14.34 12.87 -20.81
N PHE A 147 -13.31 12.67 -20.00
CA PHE A 147 -13.06 11.41 -19.30
C PHE A 147 -12.90 11.66 -17.80
N VAL A 148 -11.69 11.95 -17.32
CA VAL A 148 -11.40 12.12 -15.90
C VAL A 148 -10.30 13.17 -15.66
N VAL A 149 -10.35 13.79 -14.48
CA VAL A 149 -9.21 14.46 -13.84
C VAL A 149 -8.70 13.57 -12.72
N GLN A 150 -7.39 13.38 -12.62
CA GLN A 150 -6.77 12.45 -11.67
C GLN A 150 -5.60 13.10 -10.94
N ASP A 151 -5.55 12.87 -9.62
CA ASP A 151 -4.48 13.28 -8.72
C ASP A 151 -4.24 12.21 -7.62
N GLY A 152 -3.52 12.55 -6.55
CA GLY A 152 -3.15 11.71 -5.42
C GLY A 152 -1.79 11.04 -5.56
N ASP A 153 -0.97 11.51 -6.51
CA ASP A 153 0.43 11.13 -6.62
C ASP A 153 1.34 12.30 -6.19
N PRO A 154 2.05 12.20 -5.05
CA PRO A 154 2.94 13.25 -4.58
C PRO A 154 4.17 13.48 -5.49
N ARG A 155 4.53 12.52 -6.33
CA ARG A 155 5.61 12.67 -7.33
C ARG A 155 5.09 13.26 -8.63
N GLY A 156 3.79 13.13 -8.89
CA GLY A 156 3.12 13.60 -10.10
C GLY A 156 3.50 12.85 -11.39
N ASP A 157 4.09 11.65 -11.28
CA ASP A 157 4.50 10.83 -12.42
C ASP A 157 3.53 9.68 -12.74
N GLY A 158 2.47 9.52 -11.94
CA GLY A 158 1.47 8.47 -12.00
C GLY A 158 1.83 7.20 -11.22
N PHE A 159 3.01 7.14 -10.62
CA PHE A 159 3.54 5.92 -9.98
C PHE A 159 3.86 6.11 -8.48
N GLY A 160 3.63 7.30 -7.91
CA GLY A 160 3.82 7.55 -6.49
C GLY A 160 2.57 7.28 -5.63
N GLY A 161 2.79 7.26 -4.33
CA GLY A 161 1.78 7.04 -3.29
C GLY A 161 2.41 6.94 -1.89
N PRO A 162 1.60 6.82 -0.83
CA PRO A 162 2.06 6.77 0.56
C PRO A 162 2.68 5.41 0.95
N GLY A 163 2.71 4.44 0.03
CA GLY A 163 3.02 3.04 0.29
C GLY A 163 1.82 2.26 0.80
N GLY A 164 1.77 0.97 0.45
CA GLY A 164 0.64 0.09 0.77
C GLY A 164 -0.56 0.27 -0.15
N ALA A 165 -1.50 -0.66 -0.05
CA ALA A 165 -2.75 -0.67 -0.79
C ALA A 165 -3.94 -1.00 0.13
N ILE A 166 -5.12 -0.54 -0.26
CA ILE A 166 -6.41 -0.88 0.32
C ILE A 166 -7.19 -1.75 -0.68
N ARG A 167 -8.08 -2.60 -0.15
CA ARG A 167 -8.98 -3.41 -0.97
C ARG A 167 -10.04 -2.55 -1.65
N ASP A 168 -10.53 -3.04 -2.78
CA ASP A 168 -11.61 -2.39 -3.50
C ASP A 168 -12.95 -2.57 -2.78
N GLU A 169 -13.74 -1.49 -2.71
CA GLU A 169 -15.09 -1.47 -2.13
C GLU A 169 -16.09 -1.24 -3.26
N ILE A 170 -16.20 -2.24 -4.14
CA ILE A 170 -17.11 -2.18 -5.30
C ILE A 170 -18.56 -2.05 -4.83
N ASN A 171 -19.24 -1.02 -5.32
CA ASN A 171 -20.61 -0.68 -4.91
C ASN A 171 -21.52 -0.36 -6.11
N ARG A 172 -22.77 0.01 -5.83
CA ARG A 172 -23.82 0.21 -6.85
C ARG A 172 -23.84 1.62 -7.46
N HIS A 173 -23.00 2.53 -6.99
CA HIS A 173 -22.91 3.86 -7.58
C HIS A 173 -22.27 3.76 -8.95
N ARG A 174 -22.78 4.57 -9.88
CA ARG A 174 -22.30 4.62 -11.26
C ARG A 174 -21.59 5.94 -11.51
N TYR A 175 -20.69 5.95 -12.49
CA TYR A 175 -20.07 7.17 -12.98
C TYR A 175 -21.00 7.87 -13.98
N ASP A 176 -22.23 8.21 -13.58
CA ASP A 176 -23.24 8.88 -14.42
C ASP A 176 -23.25 10.41 -14.28
N GLY A 177 -22.68 10.93 -13.19
CA GLY A 177 -22.33 12.33 -12.97
C GLY A 177 -20.89 12.47 -12.46
N PRO A 178 -20.45 13.65 -11.98
CA PRO A 178 -19.10 13.85 -11.45
C PRO A 178 -18.91 13.12 -10.10
N MET A 179 -18.41 11.89 -10.18
CA MET A 179 -18.16 10.98 -9.07
C MET A 179 -16.67 10.82 -8.82
N LEU A 180 -16.30 10.59 -7.56
CA LEU A 180 -14.94 10.27 -7.16
C LEU A 180 -14.70 8.77 -7.22
N GLY A 181 -13.65 8.37 -7.93
CA GLY A 181 -13.19 6.99 -8.02
C GLY A 181 -11.77 6.82 -7.49
N MET A 182 -11.50 5.71 -6.81
CA MET A 182 -10.14 5.33 -6.40
C MET A 182 -9.38 4.83 -7.63
N ALA A 183 -8.20 5.36 -7.92
CA ALA A 183 -7.38 4.90 -9.05
C ALA A 183 -6.62 3.61 -8.69
N LEU A 184 -6.52 2.69 -9.65
CA LEU A 184 -6.02 1.33 -9.46
C LEU A 184 -4.94 1.01 -10.51
N SER A 185 -3.98 0.16 -10.14
CA SER A 185 -3.03 -0.53 -11.03
C SER A 185 -3.34 -2.03 -11.17
N GLY A 186 -4.57 -2.42 -10.83
CA GLY A 186 -5.06 -3.80 -10.73
C GLY A 186 -6.04 -3.95 -9.57
N PRO A 187 -6.76 -5.09 -9.45
CA PRO A 187 -7.65 -5.32 -8.32
C PRO A 187 -6.93 -5.19 -6.98
N ASP A 188 -7.57 -4.56 -5.99
CA ASP A 188 -7.06 -4.35 -4.62
C ASP A 188 -5.71 -3.61 -4.55
N THR A 189 -5.49 -2.65 -5.46
CA THR A 189 -4.26 -1.83 -5.50
C THR A 189 -4.48 -0.36 -5.15
N GLY A 190 -5.69 0.03 -4.75
CA GLY A 190 -6.02 1.41 -4.40
C GLY A 190 -5.14 1.93 -3.28
N SER A 191 -4.72 3.19 -3.34
CA SER A 191 -3.83 3.77 -2.33
C SER A 191 -4.18 5.23 -2.07
N SER A 192 -3.50 6.17 -2.73
CA SER A 192 -3.79 7.61 -2.60
C SER A 192 -4.31 8.24 -3.87
N GLN A 193 -4.10 7.63 -5.04
CA GLN A 193 -4.52 8.21 -6.30
C GLN A 193 -6.03 8.11 -6.49
N TRP A 194 -6.65 9.17 -6.94
CA TRP A 194 -8.09 9.28 -7.11
C TRP A 194 -8.41 10.13 -8.33
N PHE A 195 -9.62 9.97 -8.85
CA PHE A 195 -10.09 10.71 -10.00
C PHE A 195 -11.51 11.21 -9.82
N ILE A 196 -11.88 12.21 -10.61
CA ILE A 196 -13.27 12.64 -10.81
C ILE A 196 -13.60 12.48 -12.30
N ASN A 197 -14.68 11.79 -12.64
CA ASN A 197 -15.13 11.74 -14.04
C ASN A 197 -15.79 13.06 -14.46
N LEU A 198 -15.51 13.47 -15.70
CA LEU A 198 -16.02 14.71 -16.30
C LEU A 198 -17.28 14.49 -17.15
N SER A 199 -17.52 13.26 -17.56
CA SER A 199 -18.69 12.82 -18.33
C SER A 199 -19.07 11.39 -17.91
N PRO A 200 -20.24 10.84 -18.30
CA PRO A 200 -20.61 9.48 -17.94
C PRO A 200 -19.60 8.41 -18.39
N GLN A 201 -19.17 7.53 -17.47
CA GLN A 201 -18.18 6.48 -17.74
C GLN A 201 -18.65 5.06 -17.36
N PRO A 202 -19.59 4.45 -18.10
CA PRO A 202 -20.15 3.13 -17.75
C PRO A 202 -19.12 1.99 -17.68
N HIS A 203 -17.97 2.14 -18.37
CA HIS A 203 -16.91 1.13 -18.35
C HIS A 203 -16.07 1.13 -17.06
N LEU A 204 -16.24 2.14 -16.21
CA LEU A 204 -15.61 2.19 -14.87
C LEU A 204 -16.52 1.58 -13.79
N ASP A 205 -17.82 1.48 -14.06
CA ASP A 205 -18.81 0.93 -13.14
C ASP A 205 -18.45 -0.51 -12.73
N GLY A 206 -18.51 -0.80 -11.43
CA GLY A 206 -18.19 -2.14 -10.91
C GLY A 206 -16.71 -2.52 -10.94
N THR A 207 -15.83 -1.66 -11.45
CA THR A 207 -14.38 -1.91 -11.54
C THR A 207 -13.57 -0.99 -10.61
N TYR A 208 -14.03 0.25 -10.42
CA TYR A 208 -13.38 1.23 -9.56
C TYR A 208 -14.30 1.62 -8.40
N THR A 209 -13.75 1.66 -7.19
CA THR A 209 -14.47 2.07 -5.98
C THR A 209 -14.95 3.51 -6.09
N VAL A 210 -16.27 3.71 -6.15
CA VAL A 210 -16.89 5.03 -6.07
C VAL A 210 -16.99 5.42 -4.60
N PHE A 211 -16.33 6.50 -4.18
CA PHE A 211 -16.27 6.88 -2.76
C PHE A 211 -16.68 8.34 -2.48
N GLY A 212 -17.11 9.08 -3.49
CA GLY A 212 -17.57 10.46 -3.34
C GLY A 212 -18.37 10.95 -4.54
N ARG A 213 -19.07 12.07 -4.38
CA ARG A 213 -19.76 12.78 -5.45
C ARG A 213 -19.57 14.27 -5.33
N VAL A 214 -19.37 14.95 -6.45
CA VAL A 214 -19.31 16.42 -6.49
C VAL A 214 -20.72 16.97 -6.25
N VAL A 215 -20.85 17.86 -5.26
CA VAL A 215 -22.11 18.50 -4.89
C VAL A 215 -22.14 19.99 -5.24
N SER A 216 -20.98 20.62 -5.47
CA SER A 216 -20.85 22.00 -5.95
C SER A 216 -19.52 22.19 -6.68
N GLY A 217 -19.44 23.18 -7.58
CA GLY A 217 -18.21 23.52 -8.30
C GLY A 217 -17.97 22.75 -9.61
N THR A 218 -19.01 22.21 -10.25
CA THR A 218 -18.90 21.54 -11.57
C THR A 218 -18.30 22.45 -12.64
N ALA A 219 -18.64 23.74 -12.65
CA ALA A 219 -18.03 24.71 -13.55
C ALA A 219 -16.52 24.87 -13.32
N THR A 220 -16.06 24.75 -12.07
CA THR A 220 -14.63 24.74 -11.72
C THR A 220 -13.96 23.48 -12.24
N LEU A 221 -14.59 22.32 -12.03
CA LEU A 221 -14.12 21.02 -12.48
C LEU A 221 -13.85 21.00 -14.00
N SER A 222 -14.76 21.54 -14.81
CA SER A 222 -14.62 21.61 -16.26
C SER A 222 -13.48 22.53 -16.75
N ARG A 223 -12.93 23.39 -15.88
CA ARG A 223 -11.81 24.29 -16.21
C ARG A 223 -10.44 23.77 -15.74
N ILE A 224 -10.40 22.64 -15.04
CA ILE A 224 -9.15 22.06 -14.58
C ILE A 224 -8.32 21.63 -15.79
N THR A 225 -7.06 22.03 -15.79
CA THR A 225 -6.07 21.61 -16.78
C THR A 225 -4.94 20.82 -16.12
N GLN A 226 -4.25 19.98 -16.90
CA GLN A 226 -3.11 19.23 -16.39
C GLN A 226 -2.06 20.16 -15.79
N GLY A 227 -1.59 19.84 -14.58
CA GLY A 227 -0.62 20.63 -13.84
C GLY A 227 -1.20 21.69 -12.91
N ASP A 228 -2.52 21.95 -12.96
CA ASP A 228 -3.22 22.78 -11.97
C ASP A 228 -2.97 22.23 -10.56
N VAL A 229 -2.88 23.13 -9.58
CA VAL A 229 -2.43 22.79 -8.23
C VAL A 229 -3.61 22.72 -7.27
N ILE A 230 -3.68 21.64 -6.50
CA ILE A 230 -4.53 21.57 -5.31
C ILE A 230 -3.85 22.42 -4.23
N ARG A 231 -4.46 23.56 -3.89
CA ARG A 231 -3.99 24.43 -2.80
C ARG A 231 -4.08 23.67 -1.48
N THR A 232 -5.25 23.12 -1.20
CA THR A 232 -5.49 22.26 -0.03
C THR A 232 -6.81 21.50 -0.17
N ILE A 233 -7.00 20.46 0.66
CA ILE A 233 -8.29 19.82 0.88
C ILE A 233 -8.68 20.02 2.34
N ARG A 234 -9.90 20.49 2.60
CA ARG A 234 -10.43 20.72 3.95
C ARG A 234 -11.76 20.02 4.15
N GLN A 235 -12.04 19.60 5.38
CA GLN A 235 -13.36 19.14 5.83
C GLN A 235 -14.24 20.34 6.16
#